data_AF-A0A352UW38-F1
#
_entry.id   AF-A0A352UW38-F1
#
_cell.length_a   1.000
_cell.length_b   1.000
_cell.length_c   1.000
_cell.angle_alpha   90.00
_cell.angle_beta   90.00
_cell.angle_gamma   90.00
#
_symmetry.space_group_name_H-M   'P 1'
#
loop_
_entity.id
_entity.type
_entity.pdbx_description
1 polymer ?
#
loop_
_entity_poly.entity_id
_entity_poly.type
_entity_poly.pdbx_seq_one_letter_code
_entity_poly.pdbx_strand_id
1 'polypeptide(L)'
;MSKKYPIISVTGSSGAGTSTVKATFDQIFRREGISAVSIEGDAFHRYNRSEMRAELAKRQEEGNQTFSHFSYEANELAELERVFRDYGETGKGRTRHYVHDAAEAERHGVPPGEFTGWAPFADGSDLLFYEGLPG
;
A
#
# COMPACT_ATOMS: atom_id res chain seq x y z
N MET A 1 -16.81 -8.62 -7.80
CA MET A 1 -16.30 -7.40 -8.43
C MET A 1 -17.46 -6.45 -8.70
N SER A 2 -17.42 -5.27 -8.09
CA SER A 2 -18.44 -4.24 -8.30
C SER A 2 -18.31 -3.65 -9.69
N LYS A 3 -19.41 -3.62 -10.46
CA LYS A 3 -19.44 -2.94 -11.76
C LYS A 3 -19.30 -1.42 -11.65
N LYS A 4 -19.48 -0.85 -10.45
CA LYS A 4 -19.53 0.60 -10.22
C LYS A 4 -18.19 1.18 -9.73
N TYR A 5 -17.43 0.42 -8.96
CA TYR A 5 -16.15 0.84 -8.39
C TYR A 5 -15.08 -0.24 -8.66
N PRO A 6 -14.50 -0.26 -9.88
CA PRO A 6 -13.48 -1.23 -10.23
C PRO A 6 -12.19 -1.05 -9.42
N ILE A 7 -11.51 -2.16 -9.15
CA ILE A 7 -10.22 -2.22 -8.49
C ILE A 7 -9.24 -2.90 -9.46
N ILE A 8 -8.13 -2.24 -9.76
CA ILE A 8 -7.00 -2.81 -10.49
C ILE A 8 -5.92 -3.13 -9.47
N SER A 9 -5.59 -4.42 -9.30
CA SER A 9 -4.52 -4.86 -8.41
C SER A 9 -3.34 -5.38 -9.22
N VAL A 10 -2.18 -4.75 -9.04
CA VAL A 10 -0.88 -5.17 -9.59
C VAL A 10 -0.05 -5.71 -8.44
N THR A 11 0.10 -7.04 -8.42
CA THR A 11 0.85 -7.74 -7.37
C THR A 11 2.27 -8.08 -7.83
N GLY A 12 3.25 -7.78 -6.97
CA GLY A 12 4.67 -7.98 -7.27
C GLY A 12 5.58 -7.32 -6.24
N SER A 13 6.84 -7.76 -6.16
CA SER A 13 7.79 -7.19 -5.21
C SER A 13 8.12 -5.75 -5.57
N SER A 14 8.11 -4.87 -4.55
CA SER A 14 8.56 -3.49 -4.69
C SER A 14 9.99 -3.47 -5.23
N GLY A 15 10.23 -2.65 -6.27
CA GLY A 15 11.51 -2.57 -6.98
C GLY A 15 11.71 -3.58 -8.11
N ALA A 16 10.83 -4.57 -8.30
CA ALA A 16 10.87 -5.49 -9.45
C ALA A 16 10.19 -4.93 -10.71
N GLY A 17 10.17 -3.60 -10.87
CA GLY A 17 9.53 -2.90 -11.98
C GLY A 17 8.09 -2.44 -11.71
N THR A 18 7.57 -2.64 -10.49
CA THR A 18 6.21 -2.20 -10.12
C THR A 18 6.07 -0.68 -10.24
N SER A 19 7.10 0.10 -9.87
CA SER A 19 7.10 1.57 -10.06
C SER A 19 7.00 1.99 -11.53
N THR A 20 7.58 1.19 -12.45
CA THR A 20 7.43 1.41 -13.90
C THR A 20 6.01 1.10 -14.36
N VAL A 21 5.38 0.06 -13.78
CA VAL A 21 3.98 -0.27 -14.05
C VAL A 21 3.07 0.85 -13.55
N LYS A 22 3.29 1.38 -12.33
CA LYS A 22 2.57 2.54 -11.81
C LYS A 22 2.69 3.74 -12.73
N ALA A 23 3.90 4.10 -13.15
CA ALA A 23 4.13 5.20 -14.09
C ALA A 23 3.40 5.00 -15.43
N THR A 24 3.24 3.75 -15.87
CA THR A 24 2.49 3.41 -17.08
C THR A 24 0.98 3.59 -16.89
N PHE A 25 0.43 3.13 -15.77
CA PHE A 25 -0.97 3.34 -15.42
C PHE A 25 -1.30 4.81 -15.19
N ASP A 26 -0.43 5.57 -14.53
CA ASP A 26 -0.58 7.02 -14.35
C ASP A 26 -0.72 7.74 -15.70
N GLN A 27 0.06 7.31 -16.72
CA GLN A 27 -0.06 7.84 -18.09
C GLN A 27 -1.38 7.44 -18.76
N ILE A 28 -1.82 6.19 -18.60
CA ILE A 28 -3.10 5.71 -19.14
C ILE A 28 -4.25 6.49 -18.53
N PHE A 29 -4.32 6.59 -17.20
CA PHE A 29 -5.39 7.30 -16.49
C PHE A 29 -5.45 8.76 -16.89
N ARG A 30 -4.29 9.43 -16.98
CA ARG A 30 -4.21 10.81 -17.49
C ARG A 30 -4.75 10.93 -18.91
N ARG A 31 -4.39 10.00 -19.81
CA ARG A 31 -4.81 10.04 -21.22
C ARG A 31 -6.31 9.82 -21.38
N GLU A 32 -6.87 8.89 -20.61
CA GLU A 32 -8.29 8.53 -20.67
C GLU A 32 -9.18 9.42 -19.79
N GLY A 33 -8.60 10.36 -19.03
CA GLY A 33 -9.34 11.25 -18.13
C GLY A 33 -9.93 10.53 -16.90
N ILE A 34 -9.28 9.45 -16.47
CA ILE A 34 -9.71 8.62 -15.33
C ILE A 34 -9.11 9.19 -14.03
N SER A 35 -9.95 9.43 -13.05
CA SER A 35 -9.56 9.79 -11.68
C SER A 35 -9.33 8.53 -10.85
N ALA A 36 -8.07 8.15 -10.62
CA ALA A 36 -7.71 7.00 -9.81
C ALA A 36 -7.28 7.41 -8.40
N VAL A 37 -7.69 6.63 -7.40
CA VAL A 37 -7.04 6.63 -6.08
C VAL A 37 -6.05 5.47 -6.04
N SER A 38 -4.89 5.68 -5.43
CA SER A 38 -3.80 4.70 -5.43
C SER A 38 -3.43 4.24 -4.03
N ILE A 39 -3.11 2.95 -3.89
CA ILE A 39 -2.51 2.35 -2.70
C ILE A 39 -1.16 1.73 -3.10
N GLU A 40 -0.14 2.06 -2.33
CA GLU A 40 1.15 1.36 -2.33
C GLU A 40 1.12 0.29 -1.23
N GLY A 41 1.53 -0.94 -1.53
CA GLY A 41 1.36 -2.09 -0.64
C GLY A 41 2.09 -1.95 0.70
N ASP A 42 3.19 -1.21 0.74
CA ASP A 42 3.92 -0.91 1.97
C ASP A 42 3.12 -0.06 2.97
N ALA A 43 2.10 0.66 2.52
CA ALA A 43 1.13 1.33 3.40
C ALA A 43 0.44 0.35 4.35
N PHE A 44 0.37 -0.94 3.99
CA PHE A 44 -0.27 -1.99 4.77
C PHE A 44 0.74 -2.91 5.47
N HIS A 45 2.03 -2.57 5.51
CA HIS A 45 2.96 -3.22 6.44
C HIS A 45 2.50 -3.01 7.89
N ARG A 46 2.60 -4.05 8.72
CA ARG A 46 2.26 -3.96 10.14
C ARG A 46 3.27 -3.13 10.93
N TYR A 47 4.54 -3.26 10.57
CA TYR A 47 5.66 -2.71 11.34
C TYR A 47 6.36 -1.60 10.57
N ASN A 48 6.70 -0.52 11.27
CA ASN A 48 7.60 0.49 10.74
C ASN A 48 9.04 -0.08 10.65
N ARG A 49 9.98 0.70 10.12
CA ARG A 49 11.35 0.22 9.88
C ARG A 49 12.06 -0.27 11.15
N SER A 50 11.83 0.41 12.27
CA SER A 50 12.46 0.08 13.56
C SER A 50 11.80 -1.14 14.20
N GLU A 51 10.48 -1.21 14.16
CA GLU A 51 9.67 -2.30 14.70
C GLU A 51 9.92 -3.60 13.93
N MET A 52 10.02 -3.53 12.59
CA MET A 52 10.28 -4.71 11.77
C MET A 52 11.65 -5.33 12.09
N ARG A 53 12.66 -4.47 12.34
CA ARG A 53 14.00 -4.93 12.77
C ARG A 53 13.95 -5.59 14.15
N ALA A 54 13.21 -5.01 15.08
CA ALA A 54 13.04 -5.57 16.41
C ALA A 54 12.31 -6.93 16.38
N GLU A 55 11.23 -7.03 15.59
CA GLU A 55 10.48 -8.28 15.43
C GLU A 55 11.33 -9.36 14.75
N LEU A 56 12.10 -9.02 13.71
CA LEU A 56 13.04 -9.96 13.09
C LEU A 56 14.07 -10.50 14.08
N ALA A 57 14.67 -9.62 14.90
CA ALA A 57 15.65 -10.03 15.91
C ALA A 57 15.02 -10.98 16.95
N LYS A 58 13.84 -10.63 17.46
CA LYS A 58 13.08 -11.47 18.39
C LYS A 58 12.77 -12.85 17.80
N ARG A 59 12.26 -12.90 16.56
CA ARG A 59 11.94 -14.18 15.89
C ARG A 59 13.19 -15.03 15.68
N GLN A 60 14.32 -14.39 15.35
CA GLN A 60 15.60 -15.09 15.20
C GLN A 60 16.07 -15.71 16.53
N GLU A 61 15.93 -15.00 17.65
CA GLU A 61 16.22 -15.52 19.00
C GLU A 61 15.32 -16.70 19.38
N GLU A 62 14.05 -16.67 18.96
CA GLU A 62 13.09 -17.77 19.10
C GLU A 62 13.33 -18.94 18.12
N GLY A 63 14.36 -18.84 17.26
CA GLY A 63 14.71 -19.87 16.27
C GLY A 63 13.87 -19.85 14.99
N ASN A 64 13.05 -18.81 14.80
CA ASN A 64 12.24 -18.62 13.61
C ASN A 64 12.95 -17.75 12.57
N GLN A 65 13.39 -18.37 11.47
CA GLN A 65 14.07 -17.71 10.35
C GLN A 65 13.17 -17.51 9.11
N THR A 66 11.85 -17.71 9.23
CA THR A 66 10.92 -17.60 8.10
C THR A 66 10.15 -16.29 8.05
N PHE A 67 10.23 -15.47 9.10
CA PHE A 67 9.54 -14.18 9.17
C PHE A 67 10.18 -13.15 8.24
N SER A 68 9.36 -12.46 7.43
CA SER A 68 9.79 -11.42 6.50
C SER A 68 8.62 -10.51 6.11
N HIS A 69 8.86 -9.49 5.28
CA HIS A 69 7.78 -8.65 4.72
C HIS A 69 6.77 -9.44 3.88
N PHE A 70 7.13 -10.65 3.40
CA PHE A 70 6.21 -11.53 2.68
C PHE A 70 5.28 -12.32 3.60
N SER A 71 5.59 -12.37 4.90
CA SER A 71 4.77 -13.07 5.88
C SER A 71 3.45 -12.34 6.10
N TYR A 72 2.35 -13.08 6.19
CA TYR A 72 1.03 -12.48 6.45
C TYR A 72 0.99 -11.71 7.77
N GLU A 73 1.75 -12.16 8.78
CA GLU A 73 1.83 -11.51 10.08
C GLU A 73 2.63 -10.20 10.05
N ALA A 74 3.37 -9.91 8.98
CA ALA A 74 4.07 -8.65 8.75
C ALA A 74 3.19 -7.59 8.08
N ASN A 75 1.91 -7.90 7.80
CA ASN A 75 1.00 -7.08 7.01
C ASN A 75 -0.39 -6.95 7.66
N GLU A 76 -1.07 -5.85 7.40
CA GLU A 76 -2.44 -5.55 7.83
C GLU A 76 -3.46 -6.06 6.80
N LEU A 77 -3.49 -7.38 6.58
CA LEU A 77 -4.30 -8.00 5.51
C LEU A 77 -5.81 -7.81 5.69
N ALA A 78 -6.28 -7.91 6.93
CA ALA A 78 -7.69 -7.69 7.24
C ALA A 78 -8.10 -6.23 7.00
N GLU A 79 -7.18 -5.29 7.18
CA GLU A 79 -7.38 -3.89 6.87
C GLU A 79 -7.44 -3.67 5.36
N LEU A 80 -6.51 -4.26 4.60
CA LEU A 80 -6.47 -4.19 3.14
C LEU A 80 -7.75 -4.78 2.51
N GLU A 81 -8.15 -5.97 2.96
CA GLU A 81 -9.38 -6.63 2.51
C GLU A 81 -10.60 -5.73 2.77
N ARG A 82 -10.67 -5.11 3.95
CA ARG A 82 -11.75 -4.20 4.29
C ARG A 82 -11.76 -2.98 3.37
N VAL A 83 -10.61 -2.36 3.10
CA VAL A 83 -10.51 -1.23 2.18
C VAL A 83 -10.96 -1.61 0.76
N PHE A 84 -10.58 -2.79 0.26
CA PHE A 84 -11.03 -3.27 -1.05
C PHE A 84 -12.54 -3.50 -1.10
N ARG A 85 -13.10 -4.06 -0.03
CA ARG A 85 -14.54 -4.25 0.09
C ARG A 85 -15.30 -2.94 0.11
N ASP A 86 -14.89 -2.03 1.01
CA ASP A 86 -15.50 -0.71 1.18
C ASP A 86 -15.44 0.09 -0.13
N TYR A 87 -14.30 0.05 -0.83
CA TYR A 87 -14.16 0.71 -2.12
C TYR A 87 -15.08 0.09 -3.17
N GLY A 88 -15.11 -1.24 -3.27
CA GLY A 88 -15.99 -1.93 -4.20
C GLY A 88 -17.48 -1.60 -3.99
N GLU A 89 -17.90 -1.40 -2.75
CA GLU A 89 -19.31 -1.11 -2.42
C GLU A 89 -19.66 0.37 -2.53
N THR A 90 -18.75 1.26 -2.11
CA THR A 90 -19.07 2.68 -1.85
C THR A 90 -18.21 3.67 -2.62
N GLY A 91 -17.10 3.24 -3.22
CA GLY A 91 -16.08 4.12 -3.78
C GLY A 91 -15.25 4.86 -2.73
N LYS A 92 -15.37 4.46 -1.45
CA LYS A 92 -14.67 5.09 -0.32
C LYS A 92 -13.74 4.10 0.36
N GLY A 93 -12.79 4.62 1.11
CA GLY A 93 -11.82 3.84 1.84
C GLY A 93 -10.78 4.76 2.46
N ARG A 94 -9.67 4.17 2.89
CA ARG A 94 -8.57 4.90 3.49
C ARG A 94 -7.23 4.28 3.12
N THR A 95 -6.19 5.10 3.15
CA THR A 95 -4.81 4.66 3.02
C THR A 95 -3.91 5.48 3.94
N ARG A 96 -2.66 5.06 4.06
CA ARG A 96 -1.57 5.84 4.63
C ARG A 96 -0.37 5.73 3.70
N HIS A 97 0.72 6.42 4.00
CA HIS A 97 1.97 6.31 3.25
C HIS A 97 3.06 5.78 4.18
N TYR A 98 3.87 4.86 3.69
CA TYR A 98 5.14 4.51 4.31
C TYR A 98 6.22 5.38 3.70
N VAL A 99 6.89 6.19 4.52
CA VAL A 99 7.87 7.17 4.02
C VAL A 99 9.21 6.49 3.80
N HIS A 100 9.71 6.46 2.56
CA HIS A 100 10.96 5.76 2.22
C HIS A 100 12.20 6.60 2.50
N ASP A 101 12.14 7.88 2.13
CA ASP A 101 13.31 8.77 2.05
C ASP A 101 13.02 10.20 2.51
N ALA A 102 14.07 11.03 2.48
CA ALA A 102 14.01 12.42 2.92
C ALA A 102 13.09 13.31 2.06
N ALA A 103 12.94 13.01 0.76
CA ALA A 103 12.10 13.78 -0.13
C ALA A 103 10.62 13.51 0.16
N GLU A 104 10.25 12.26 0.44
CA GLU A 104 8.91 11.93 0.92
C GLU A 104 8.65 12.48 2.33
N ALA A 105 9.67 12.48 3.20
CA ALA A 105 9.54 13.05 4.53
C ALA A 105 9.21 14.55 4.49
N GLU A 106 9.79 15.30 3.55
CA GLU A 106 9.45 16.71 3.34
C GLU A 106 8.00 16.89 2.86
N ARG A 107 7.50 16.00 1.99
CA ARG A 107 6.11 16.05 1.49
C ARG A 107 5.07 15.69 2.55
N HIS A 108 5.37 14.68 3.36
CA HIS A 108 4.41 14.11 4.31
C HIS A 108 4.59 14.62 5.75
N GLY A 109 5.71 15.28 6.06
CA GLY A 109 6.03 15.75 7.41
C GLY A 109 6.30 14.62 8.41
N VAL A 110 6.63 13.42 7.92
CA VAL A 110 6.84 12.20 8.71
C VAL A 110 8.24 11.66 8.43
N PRO A 111 9.01 11.21 9.44
CA PRO A 111 10.37 10.71 9.23
C PRO A 111 10.46 9.48 8.31
N PRO A 112 11.59 9.29 7.59
CA PRO A 112 11.80 8.08 6.80
C PRO A 112 11.79 6.81 7.64
N GLY A 113 11.07 5.79 7.18
CA GLY A 113 10.85 4.52 7.86
C GLY A 113 9.62 4.50 8.76
N GLU A 114 8.80 5.56 8.76
CA GLU A 114 7.56 5.69 9.53
C GLU A 114 6.34 5.74 8.61
N PHE A 115 5.17 5.53 9.21
CA PHE A 115 3.89 5.68 8.52
C PHE A 115 3.26 7.05 8.78
N THR A 116 2.60 7.61 7.77
CA THR A 116 1.64 8.67 8.01
C THR A 116 0.41 8.15 8.75
N GLY A 117 -0.41 9.07 9.27
CA GLY A 117 -1.77 8.73 9.70
C GLY A 117 -2.62 8.21 8.54
N TRP A 118 -3.65 7.42 8.86
CA TRP A 118 -4.66 7.02 7.88
C TRP A 118 -5.47 8.23 7.43
N ALA A 119 -5.66 8.35 6.12
CA ALA A 119 -6.44 9.39 5.46
C ALA A 119 -7.50 8.76 4.55
N PRO A 120 -8.71 9.36 4.45
CA PRO A 120 -9.73 8.88 3.52
C PRO A 120 -9.28 9.08 2.07
N PHE A 121 -9.81 8.25 1.16
CA PHE A 121 -9.67 8.51 -0.27
C PHE A 121 -10.35 9.80 -0.69
N ALA A 122 -9.84 10.40 -1.77
CA ALA A 122 -10.54 11.49 -2.43
C ALA A 122 -11.89 11.00 -2.96
N ASP A 123 -12.93 11.81 -2.79
CA ASP A 123 -14.26 11.50 -3.33
C ASP A 123 -14.25 11.57 -4.88
N GLY A 124 -15.14 10.81 -5.51
CA GLY A 124 -15.36 10.88 -6.96
C GLY A 124 -14.29 10.18 -7.80
N SER A 125 -13.57 9.21 -7.24
CA SER A 125 -12.67 8.35 -8.01
C SER A 125 -13.45 7.37 -8.89
N ASP A 126 -12.93 7.15 -10.09
CA ASP A 126 -13.43 6.18 -11.06
C ASP A 126 -12.97 4.77 -10.72
N LEU A 127 -11.76 4.62 -10.15
CA LEU A 127 -11.18 3.33 -9.78
C LEU A 127 -10.17 3.42 -8.64
N LEU A 128 -9.93 2.29 -8.00
CA LEU A 128 -8.82 2.08 -7.07
C LEU A 128 -7.71 1.31 -7.78
N PHE A 129 -6.49 1.84 -7.72
CA PHE A 129 -5.27 1.20 -8.19
C PHE A 129 -4.43 0.74 -7.00
N TYR A 130 -4.21 -0.56 -6.88
CA TYR A 130 -3.32 -1.14 -5.88
C TYR A 130 -2.04 -1.64 -6.56
N GLU A 131 -0.90 -1.31 -5.97
CA GLU A 131 0.41 -1.82 -6.37
C GLU A 131 1.17 -2.32 -5.14
N GLY A 132 1.59 -3.58 -5.14
CA GLY A 132 2.52 -4.08 -4.13
C GLY A 132 2.24 -5.52 -3.72
N LEU A 133 2.70 -5.88 -2.52
CA LEU A 133 2.45 -7.19 -1.92
C LEU A 133 1.91 -7.03 -0.50
N PRO A 134 0.96 -7.89 -0.10
CA PRO A 134 0.18 -8.81 -0.95
C PRO A 134 -1.00 -8.09 -1.63
N GLY A 135 -1.33 -8.45 -2.87
CA GLY A 135 -2.37 -7.80 -3.69
C GLY A 135 -3.55 -8.67 -4.06
#